data_AF-Q11AZ4-F1
#
_entry.id   AF-Q11AZ4-F1
#
_cell.length_a   1.000
_cell.length_b   1.000
_cell.length_c   1.000
_cell.angle_alpha   90.00
_cell.angle_beta   90.00
_cell.angle_gamma   90.00
#
_symmetry.space_group_name_H-M   'P 1'
#
loop_
_entity.id
_entity.type
_entity.pdbx_description
1 polymer ?
#
loop_
_entity_poly.entity_id
_entity_poly.type
_entity_poly.pdbx_seq_one_letter_code
_entity_poly.pdbx_strand_id
1 'polypeptide(L)'
;MVPALAAICAAVMMAFAALRGLRPNAKAIERLYSVATGGWSALGAAIYYPALYGRWAPIGLSHNHLLVTVFGFGLVFLGVVGASLLIGDQ
;
A
#
# COMPACT_ATOMS: atom_id res chain seq x y z
N MET A 1 -2.96 -21.06 -6.34
CA MET A 1 -3.75 -20.23 -7.28
C MET A 1 -4.70 -19.28 -6.54
N VAL A 2 -5.50 -19.77 -5.60
CA VAL A 2 -6.42 -18.95 -4.77
C VAL A 2 -5.76 -17.75 -4.04
N PRO A 3 -4.62 -17.90 -3.32
CA PRO A 3 -4.04 -16.77 -2.58
C PRO A 3 -3.48 -15.67 -3.49
N ALA A 4 -2.93 -16.04 -4.65
CA ALA A 4 -2.43 -15.08 -5.63
C ALA A 4 -3.58 -14.25 -6.24
N LEU A 5 -4.71 -14.90 -6.53
CA LEU A 5 -5.89 -14.20 -7.07
C LEU A 5 -6.46 -13.22 -6.03
N ALA A 6 -6.56 -13.64 -4.76
CA ALA A 6 -7.03 -12.79 -3.67
C ALA A 6 -6.11 -11.57 -3.46
N ALA A 7 -4.79 -11.75 -3.56
CA ALA A 7 -3.83 -10.66 -3.47
C ALA A 7 -3.98 -9.65 -4.61
N ILE A 8 -4.22 -10.12 -5.84
CA ILE A 8 -4.48 -9.25 -6.99
C ILE A 8 -5.76 -8.43 -6.78
N CYS A 9 -6.85 -9.07 -6.35
CA CYS A 9 -8.11 -8.36 -6.08
C CYS A 9 -7.94 -7.32 -4.95
N ALA A 10 -7.23 -7.67 -3.88
CA ALA A 10 -6.94 -6.74 -2.79
C ALA A 10 -6.11 -5.53 -3.27
N ALA A 11 -5.09 -5.76 -4.12
CA ALA A 11 -4.29 -4.69 -4.70
C ALA A 11 -5.14 -3.76 -5.58
N VAL A 12 -6.03 -4.31 -6.40
CA VAL A 12 -6.96 -3.52 -7.23
C VAL A 12 -7.91 -2.68 -6.36
N MET A 13 -8.46 -3.26 -5.29
CA MET A 13 -9.33 -2.52 -4.36
C MET A 13 -8.58 -1.40 -3.64
N MET A 14 -7.36 -1.67 -3.14
CA MET A 14 -6.53 -0.64 -2.51
C MET A 14 -6.20 0.49 -3.48
N ALA A 15 -5.88 0.17 -4.74
CA ALA A 15 -5.61 1.17 -5.77
C ALA A 15 -6.85 2.03 -6.04
N PHE A 16 -8.04 1.42 -6.15
CA PHE A 16 -9.28 2.16 -6.38
C PHE A 16 -9.63 3.09 -5.21
N ALA A 17 -9.47 2.62 -3.97
CA ALA A 17 -9.66 3.43 -2.77
C ALA A 17 -8.64 4.60 -2.70
N ALA A 18 -7.37 4.35 -3.05
CA ALA A 18 -6.35 5.38 -3.08
C ALA A 18 -6.59 6.44 -4.18
N LEU A 19 -7.08 6.02 -5.36
CA LEU A 19 -7.46 6.91 -6.45
C LEU A 19 -8.67 7.80 -6.08
N ARG A 20 -9.63 7.27 -5.30
CA ARG A 20 -10.72 8.09 -4.75
C ARG A 20 -10.20 9.21 -3.85
N GLY A 21 -9.19 8.92 -3.03
CA GLY A 21 -8.53 9.92 -2.17
C GLY A 21 -7.84 11.07 -2.93
N LEU A 22 -7.56 10.92 -4.22
CA LEU A 22 -6.97 11.97 -5.07
C LEU A 22 -8.02 12.90 -5.70
N ARG A 23 -9.31 12.62 -5.53
CA ARG A 23 -10.37 13.46 -6.08
C ARG A 23 -10.47 14.79 -5.32
N PRO A 24 -10.84 15.89 -6.00
CA PRO A 24 -10.96 17.20 -5.36
C PRO A 24 -11.97 17.20 -4.19
N ASN A 25 -13.05 16.41 -4.30
CA ASN A 25 -14.09 16.26 -3.28
C ASN A 25 -13.83 15.13 -2.26
N ALA A 26 -12.61 14.56 -2.22
CA ALA A 26 -12.30 13.45 -1.31
C ALA A 26 -12.34 13.88 0.16
N LYS A 27 -12.90 13.03 1.01
CA LYS A 27 -12.92 13.21 2.47
C LYS A 27 -11.48 13.21 3.00
N ALA A 28 -11.23 13.91 4.11
CA ALA A 28 -9.88 13.96 4.71
C ALA A 28 -9.30 12.57 5.00
N ILE A 29 -10.17 11.62 5.39
CA ILE A 29 -9.80 10.22 5.64
C ILE A 29 -9.34 9.49 4.37
N GLU A 30 -9.95 9.77 3.21
CA GLU A 30 -9.58 9.16 1.92
C GLU A 30 -8.24 9.72 1.42
N ARG A 31 -8.00 11.02 1.65
CA ARG A 31 -6.71 11.66 1.35
C ARG A 31 -5.58 11.06 2.20
N LEU A 32 -5.80 10.93 3.51
CA LEU A 32 -4.87 10.27 4.43
C LEU A 32 -4.59 8.83 4.01
N TYR A 33 -5.63 8.08 3.63
CA TYR A 33 -5.49 6.72 3.13
C TYR A 33 -4.67 6.67 1.83
N SER A 34 -4.89 7.59 0.90
CA SER A 34 -4.14 7.67 -0.36
C SER A 34 -2.66 7.95 -0.12
N VAL A 35 -2.34 8.91 0.76
CA VAL A 35 -0.96 9.22 1.16
C VAL A 35 -0.30 8.03 1.86
N ALA A 36 -1.01 7.37 2.78
CA ALA A 36 -0.51 6.19 3.48
C ALA A 36 -0.24 5.04 2.52
N THR A 37 -1.18 4.76 1.60
CA THR A 37 -1.05 3.68 0.61
C THR A 37 0.09 3.96 -0.37
N GLY A 38 0.23 5.20 -0.84
CA GLY A 38 1.33 5.61 -1.70
C GLY A 38 2.70 5.53 -1.01
N GLY A 39 2.79 6.02 0.24
CA GLY A 39 4.00 5.95 1.05
C GLY A 39 4.42 4.50 1.35
N TRP A 40 3.46 3.64 1.68
CA TRP A 40 3.72 2.22 1.91
C TRP A 40 4.17 1.51 0.63
N SER A 41 3.58 1.87 -0.52
CA SER A 41 3.99 1.31 -1.82
C SER A 41 5.41 1.72 -2.20
N ALA A 42 5.80 2.97 -1.91
CA ALA A 42 7.17 3.45 -2.08
C ALA A 42 8.17 2.72 -1.16
N LEU A 43 7.77 2.42 0.09
CA LEU A 43 8.56 1.59 1.00
C LEU A 43 8.78 0.19 0.43
N GLY A 44 7.72 -0.46 -0.09
CA GLY A 44 7.84 -1.75 -0.75
C GLY A 44 8.78 -1.70 -1.95
N ALA A 45 8.67 -0.67 -2.78
CA ALA A 45 9.56 -0.48 -3.92
C ALA A 45 11.02 -0.29 -3.49
N ALA A 46 11.29 0.38 -2.37
CA ALA A 46 12.64 0.51 -1.81
C ALA A 46 13.20 -0.81 -1.26
N ILE A 47 12.36 -1.71 -0.73
CA ILE A 47 12.77 -3.05 -0.24
C ILE A 47 13.12 -4.00 -1.40
N TYR A 48 12.28 -4.03 -2.44
CA TYR A 48 12.40 -5.00 -3.54
C TYR A 48 13.23 -4.50 -4.72
N TYR A 49 13.31 -3.19 -4.95
CA TYR A 49 14.05 -2.57 -6.06
C TYR A 49 15.05 -1.51 -5.57
N PRO A 50 16.01 -1.88 -4.71
CA PRO A 50 16.99 -0.93 -4.17
C PRO A 50 17.83 -0.25 -5.27
N ALA A 51 18.06 -0.93 -6.41
CA ALA A 51 18.79 -0.37 -7.55
C ALA A 51 18.05 0.79 -8.25
N LEU A 52 16.72 0.78 -8.28
CA LEU A 52 15.91 1.88 -8.85
C LEU A 52 15.86 3.10 -7.91
N TYR A 53 16.00 2.87 -6.61
CA TYR A 53 15.91 3.89 -5.56
C TYR A 53 17.27 4.18 -4.89
N GLY A 54 18.39 3.90 -5.56
CA GLY A 54 19.74 3.74 -4.99
C GLY A 54 20.27 4.79 -4.00
N ARG A 55 19.72 6.02 -3.96
CA ARG A 55 20.09 7.09 -3.00
C ARG A 55 19.05 7.34 -1.88
N TRP A 56 17.84 6.81 -2.04
CA TRP A 56 16.71 6.94 -1.11
C TRP A 56 16.44 5.62 -0.36
N ALA A 57 16.92 4.49 -0.89
CA ALA A 57 16.96 3.23 -0.16
C ALA A 57 18.03 3.35 0.95
N PRO A 58 17.64 3.29 2.24
CA PRO A 58 18.61 3.38 3.32
C PRO A 58 19.65 2.27 3.16
N ILE A 59 20.93 2.65 3.21
CA ILE A 59 22.06 1.73 3.07
C ILE A 59 21.91 0.66 4.18
N GLY A 60 21.65 -0.59 3.79
CA GLY A 60 21.43 -1.71 4.72
C GLY A 60 19.99 -2.26 4.79
N LEU A 61 19.03 -1.68 4.06
CA LEU A 61 17.65 -2.18 3.94
C LEU A 61 17.50 -3.32 2.91
N SER A 62 18.56 -4.11 2.73
CA SER A 62 18.57 -5.27 1.84
C SER A 62 17.76 -6.41 2.46
N HIS A 63 16.57 -6.70 1.90
CA HIS A 63 15.82 -7.95 2.08
C HIS A 63 15.87 -8.58 3.49
N ASN A 64 15.68 -7.79 4.54
CA ASN A 64 15.57 -8.33 5.90
C ASN A 64 14.17 -8.93 6.09
N HIS A 65 14.10 -10.17 6.55
CA HIS A 65 12.84 -10.86 6.81
C HIS A 65 11.90 -10.04 7.70
N LEU A 66 12.42 -9.35 8.73
CA LEU A 66 11.60 -8.53 9.62
C LEU A 66 10.91 -7.38 8.86
N LEU A 67 11.64 -6.73 7.95
CA LEU A 67 11.11 -5.62 7.15
C LEU A 67 10.05 -6.08 6.15
N VAL A 68 10.27 -7.23 5.51
CA VAL A 68 9.29 -7.84 4.60
C VAL A 68 8.02 -8.23 5.37
N THR A 69 8.15 -8.77 6.57
CA THR A 69 7.02 -9.12 7.43
C THR A 69 6.22 -7.88 7.86
N VAL A 70 6.89 -6.83 8.35
CA VAL A 70 6.24 -5.55 8.71
C VAL A 70 5.55 -4.92 7.51
N PHE A 71 6.20 -4.93 6.35
CA PHE A 71 5.63 -4.43 5.10
C PHE A 71 4.37 -5.20 4.72
N GLY A 72 4.42 -6.54 4.76
CA GLY A 72 3.29 -7.43 4.48
C GLY A 72 2.10 -7.19 5.42
N PHE A 73 2.34 -7.05 6.72
CA PHE A 73 1.28 -6.70 7.68
C PHE A 73 0.65 -5.34 7.38
N GLY A 74 1.46 -4.35 7.03
CA GLY A 74 0.95 -3.04 6.64
C GLY A 74 0.10 -3.08 5.36
N LEU A 75 0.46 -3.90 4.36
CA LEU A 75 -0.38 -4.12 3.18
C LEU A 75 -1.71 -4.78 3.54
N VAL A 76 -1.72 -5.79 4.42
CA VAL A 76 -2.96 -6.42 4.88
C VAL A 76 -3.84 -5.39 5.59
N PHE A 77 -3.27 -4.59 6.48
CA PHE A 77 -4.00 -3.55 7.20
C PHE A 77 -4.59 -2.49 6.25
N LEU A 78 -3.80 -1.98 5.31
CA LEU A 78 -4.28 -1.05 4.28
C LEU A 78 -5.39 -1.67 3.43
N GLY A 79 -5.29 -2.96 3.09
CA GLY A 79 -6.35 -3.69 2.39
C GLY A 79 -7.67 -3.70 3.13
N VAL A 80 -7.63 -4.00 4.43
CA VAL A 80 -8.81 -4.00 5.29
C VAL A 80 -9.41 -2.60 5.38
N VAL A 81 -8.58 -1.58 5.65
CA VAL A 81 -9.04 -0.19 5.74
C VAL A 81 -9.62 0.31 4.41
N GLY A 82 -8.96 0.03 3.28
CA GLY A 82 -9.44 0.39 1.95
C GLY A 82 -10.77 -0.27 1.62
N ALA A 83 -10.94 -1.55 1.97
CA ALA A 83 -12.22 -2.24 1.81
C ALA A 83 -13.32 -1.62 2.70
N SER A 84 -13.01 -1.29 3.95
CA SER A 84 -13.96 -0.61 4.85
C SER A 84 -14.38 0.76 4.34
N LEU A 85 -13.47 1.53 3.74
CA LEU A 85 -13.78 2.82 3.12
C LEU A 85 -14.68 2.68 1.90
N LEU A 86 -14.50 1.62 1.09
CA LEU A 86 -15.35 1.37 -0.07
C LEU A 86 -16.75 0.88 0.31
N ILE A 87 -16.87 0.12 1.41
CA ILE A 87 -18.16 -0.40 1.92
C ILE A 87 -18.93 0.67 2.70
N GLY A 88 -18.24 1.46 3.53
CA GLY A 88 -18.84 2.52 4.36
C GLY A 88 -19.19 3.81 3.63
N ASP A 89 -18.99 3.87 2.31
CA ASP A 89 -19.41 4.97 1.44
C ASP A 89 -20.77 4.68 0.76
N GLN A 90 -21.49 3.67 1.24
CA GLN A 90 -22.92 3.42 0.98
C GLN A 90 -23.79 4.14 2.02
#